data_AF-A0A7W0RTZ6-F1
#
_entry.id   AF-A0A7W0RTZ6-F1
#
_cell.length_a   1.000
_cell.length_b   1.000
_cell.length_c   1.000
_cell.angle_alpha   90.00
_cell.angle_beta   90.00
_cell.angle_gamma   90.00
#
_symmetry.space_group_name_H-M   'P 1'
#
loop_
_entity.id
_entity.type
_entity.pdbx_description
1 polymer ?
#
loop_
_entity_poly.entity_id
_entity_poly.type
_entity_poly.pdbx_seq_one_letter_code
_entity_poly.pdbx_strand_id
1 'polypeptide(L)'
;MAAASGGLLFINGLGAISGPLAIGWLMTAFGADAFFAFVGGLLALIAVYALWRMTQRASPAVADTSPYAPMLPQASAVALEAAQGVAQARAGGGEPAEA
;
A
#
# COMPACT_ATOMS: atom_id res chain seq x y z
N MET A 1 11.37 8.18 -6.22
CA MET A 1 11.21 8.34 -4.76
C MET A 1 12.04 7.29 -4.01
N ALA A 2 13.37 7.45 -3.90
CA ALA A 2 14.22 6.47 -3.21
C ALA A 2 14.20 6.64 -1.68
N ALA A 3 14.08 7.88 -1.18
CA ALA A 3 14.09 8.19 0.25
C ALA A 3 12.84 7.70 1.01
N ALA A 4 11.69 7.56 0.33
CA ALA A 4 10.46 7.04 0.95
C ALA A 4 10.52 5.52 1.20
N SER A 5 11.29 4.77 0.40
CA SER A 5 11.33 3.30 0.48
C SER A 5 12.10 2.79 1.69
N GLY A 6 13.18 3.47 2.10
CA GLY A 6 14.02 3.02 3.22
C GLY A 6 13.31 3.05 4.58
N GLY A 7 12.55 4.12 4.86
CA GLY A 7 11.79 4.25 6.11
C GLY A 7 10.67 3.22 6.23
N LEU A 8 9.94 2.97 5.15
CA LEU A 8 8.89 1.94 5.11
C LEU A 8 9.46 0.54 5.30
N LEU A 9 10.62 0.23 4.69
CA LEU A 9 11.29 -1.05 4.87
C LEU A 9 11.80 -1.25 6.30
N PHE A 10 12.34 -0.20 6.93
CA PHE A 10 12.77 -0.25 8.33
C PHE A 10 11.61 -0.55 9.28
N ILE A 11 10.46 0.12 9.11
CA ILE A 11 9.26 -0.12 9.92
C ILE A 11 8.76 -1.55 9.71
N ASN A 12 8.78 -2.05 8.48
CA ASN A 12 8.40 -3.45 8.20
C ASN A 12 9.33 -4.43 8.94
N GLY A 13 10.64 -4.20 8.89
CA GLY A 13 11.64 -5.01 9.61
C GLY A 13 11.45 -4.96 11.14
N LEU A 14 11.17 -3.77 11.69
CA LEU A 14 10.89 -3.61 13.12
C LEU A 14 9.64 -4.41 13.54
N GLY A 15 8.58 -4.37 12.73
CA GLY A 15 7.38 -5.17 12.95
C GLY A 15 7.65 -6.67 12.84
N ALA A 16 8.49 -7.09 11.90
CA ALA A 16 8.86 -8.50 11.70
C ALA A 16 9.65 -9.09 12.87
N ILE A 17 10.47 -8.29 13.56
CA ILE A 17 11.22 -8.73 14.75
C ILE A 17 10.36 -8.64 16.02
N SER A 18 9.64 -7.54 16.20
CA SER A 18 8.84 -7.30 17.42
C SER A 18 7.58 -8.15 17.48
N GLY A 19 6.96 -8.45 16.32
CA GLY A 19 5.72 -9.22 16.22
C GLY A 19 5.81 -10.61 16.86
N PRO A 20 6.76 -11.48 16.44
CA PRO A 20 6.93 -12.82 17.00
C PRO A 20 7.22 -12.83 18.51
N LEU A 21 8.00 -11.85 18.99
CA LEU A 21 8.30 -11.72 20.42
C LEU A 21 7.05 -11.34 21.23
N ALA A 22 6.29 -10.35 20.76
CA ALA A 22 5.07 -9.91 21.40
C ALA A 22 4.01 -11.02 21.41
N ILE A 23 3.78 -11.69 20.27
CA ILE A 23 2.77 -12.75 20.19
C ILE A 23 3.17 -13.99 20.98
N GLY A 24 4.46 -14.38 20.97
CA GLY A 24 4.94 -15.51 21.76
C GLY A 24 4.75 -15.29 23.26
N TRP A 25 5.04 -14.08 23.75
CA TRP A 25 4.77 -13.72 25.14
C TRP A 25 3.26 -13.74 25.45
N LEU A 26 2.44 -13.15 24.57
CA LEU A 26 0.99 -13.07 24.77
C LEU A 26 0.33 -14.45 24.77
N MET A 27 0.73 -15.35 23.87
CA MET A 27 0.25 -16.72 23.83
C MET A 27 0.68 -17.54 25.05
N THR A 28 1.85 -17.22 25.63
CA THR A 28 2.31 -17.85 26.88
C THR A 28 1.50 -17.40 28.09
N ALA A 29 1.15 -16.10 28.16
CA ALA A 29 0.43 -15.53 29.29
C ALA A 29 -1.09 -15.77 29.25
N PHE A 30 -1.69 -15.70 28.06
CA PHE A 30 -3.16 -15.72 27.88
C PHE A 30 -3.68 -16.91 27.07
N GLY A 31 -2.80 -17.79 26.58
CA GLY A 31 -3.16 -18.95 25.76
C GLY A 31 -3.24 -18.66 24.26
N ALA A 32 -3.54 -19.69 23.47
CA ALA A 32 -3.47 -19.62 22.00
C ALA A 32 -4.45 -18.61 21.37
N ASP A 33 -5.60 -18.38 22.00
CA ASP A 33 -6.64 -17.45 21.53
C ASP A 33 -6.14 -15.99 21.47
N ALA A 34 -5.09 -15.67 22.23
CA ALA A 34 -4.44 -14.37 22.22
C ALA A 34 -3.91 -13.98 20.83
N PHE A 35 -3.63 -14.95 19.96
CA PHE A 35 -3.28 -14.70 18.56
C PHE A 35 -4.34 -13.87 17.82
N PHE A 36 -5.60 -14.30 17.91
CA PHE A 36 -6.71 -13.63 17.22
C PHE A 36 -6.99 -12.26 17.83
N ALA A 37 -6.90 -12.15 19.16
CA ALA A 37 -7.04 -10.86 19.85
C ALA A 37 -5.94 -9.87 19.44
N PHE A 38 -4.69 -10.33 19.32
CA PHE A 38 -3.57 -9.49 18.89
C PHE A 38 -3.73 -9.01 17.44
N VAL A 39 -4.00 -9.92 16.50
CA VAL A 39 -4.22 -9.57 15.09
C VAL A 39 -5.45 -8.66 14.95
N GLY A 40 -6.55 -9.00 15.62
CA GLY A 40 -7.76 -8.17 15.65
C GLY A 40 -7.49 -6.77 16.19
N GLY A 41 -6.69 -6.64 17.25
CA GLY A 41 -6.28 -5.37 17.82
C GLY A 41 -5.45 -4.52 16.85
N LEU A 42 -4.47 -5.12 16.17
CA LEU A 42 -3.67 -4.43 15.16
C LEU A 42 -4.53 -3.91 14.00
N LEU A 43 -5.43 -4.75 13.49
CA LEU A 43 -6.35 -4.36 12.42
C LEU A 43 -7.33 -3.27 12.89
N ALA A 44 -7.85 -3.37 14.11
CA ALA A 44 -8.73 -2.37 14.70
C ALA A 44 -8.01 -1.02 14.86
N LEU A 45 -6.76 -0.99 15.31
CA LEU A 45 -5.95 0.23 15.38
C LEU A 45 -5.80 0.88 14.01
N ILE A 46 -5.47 0.09 12.98
CA ILE A 46 -5.35 0.59 11.61
C ILE A 46 -6.71 1.09 11.10
N ALA A 47 -7.80 0.38 11.39
CA ALA A 47 -9.15 0.77 10.98
C ALA A 47 -9.60 2.07 11.63
N VAL A 48 -9.38 2.25 12.93
CA VAL A 48 -9.68 3.51 13.65
C VAL A 48 -8.86 4.66 13.07
N TYR A 49 -7.55 4.45 12.86
CA TYR A 49 -6.73 5.44 12.18
C TYR A 49 -7.23 5.71 10.76
N ALA A 50 -7.71 4.70 10.04
CA ALA A 50 -8.24 4.84 8.69
C ALA A 50 -9.54 5.63 8.63
N LEU A 51 -10.40 5.48 9.63
CA LEU A 51 -11.61 6.30 9.75
C LEU A 51 -11.24 7.75 10.09
N TRP A 52 -10.35 7.95 11.06
CA TRP A 52 -9.90 9.28 11.47
C TRP A 52 -9.11 10.04 10.38
N ARG A 53 -8.30 9.34 9.59
CA ARG A 53 -7.58 9.96 8.45
C ARG A 53 -8.54 10.37 7.33
N MET A 54 -9.64 9.62 7.12
CA MET A 54 -10.64 9.95 6.11
C MET A 54 -11.38 11.23 6.48
N THR A 55 -11.64 11.47 7.78
CA THR A 55 -12.31 12.71 8.22
C THR A 55 -11.43 13.95 8.11
N GLN A 56 -10.11 13.81 8.09
CA GLN A 56 -9.18 14.95 8.05
C GLN A 56 -8.77 15.39 6.65
N ARG A 57 -8.92 14.54 5.62
CA ARG A 57 -8.32 14.77 4.31
C ARG A 57 -9.40 14.76 3.23
N ALA A 58 -9.65 15.91 2.62
CA ALA A 58 -10.50 15.99 1.44
C ALA A 58 -9.90 15.16 0.30
N SER A 59 -10.75 14.44 -0.43
CA SER A 59 -10.32 13.66 -1.59
C SER A 59 -9.76 14.64 -2.66
N PRO A 60 -8.62 14.33 -3.31
CA PRO A 60 -8.13 15.15 -4.42
C PRO A 60 -9.21 15.29 -5.50
N ALA A 61 -9.30 16.46 -6.14
CA ALA A 61 -10.18 16.61 -7.29
C ALA A 61 -9.70 15.68 -8.41
N VAL A 62 -10.64 15.12 -9.19
CA VAL A 62 -10.30 14.21 -10.30
C VAL A 62 -9.35 14.88 -11.30
N ALA A 63 -9.48 16.20 -11.50
CA ALA A 63 -8.59 17.00 -12.32
C ALA A 63 -7.12 17.00 -11.83
N ASP A 64 -6.87 16.75 -10.54
CA ASP A 64 -5.53 16.69 -9.94
C ASP A 64 -4.98 15.26 -9.89
N THR A 65 -5.74 14.27 -10.39
CA THR A 65 -5.31 12.88 -10.42
C THR A 65 -4.61 12.55 -11.75
N SER A 66 -3.42 11.94 -11.66
CA SER A 66 -2.67 11.53 -12.84
C SER A 66 -3.35 10.33 -13.52
N PRO A 67 -3.43 10.27 -14.86
CA PRO A 67 -3.98 9.11 -15.57
C PRO A 67 -3.25 7.83 -15.17
N TYR A 68 -3.98 6.89 -14.57
CA TYR A 68 -3.45 5.59 -14.19
C TYR A 68 -3.80 4.54 -15.24
N ALA A 69 -2.79 3.86 -15.80
CA ALA A 69 -3.00 2.70 -16.66
C ALA A 69 -3.18 1.46 -15.77
N PRO A 70 -4.40 0.87 -15.69
CA PRO A 70 -4.61 -0.32 -14.87
C PRO A 70 -3.78 -1.49 -15.42
N MET A 71 -2.86 -2.00 -14.61
CA MET A 71 -2.01 -3.15 -14.92
C MET A 71 -2.37 -4.30 -13.99
N LEU A 72 -2.46 -5.51 -14.53
CA LEU A 72 -2.61 -6.69 -13.69
C LEU A 72 -1.27 -6.99 -12.99
N PRO A 73 -1.28 -7.46 -11.73
CA PRO A 73 -0.05 -7.85 -11.03
C PRO A 73 0.75 -8.94 -11.76
N GLN A 74 0.08 -9.71 -12.62
CA GLN A 74 0.63 -10.81 -13.39
C GLN A 74 0.98 -10.41 -14.83
N ALA A 75 0.95 -9.11 -15.16
CA ALA A 75 1.33 -8.62 -16.47
C ALA A 75 2.79 -8.97 -16.81
N SER A 76 3.04 -9.31 -18.06
CA SER A 76 4.40 -9.58 -18.54
C SER A 76 5.23 -8.30 -18.56
N ALA A 77 6.56 -8.44 -18.52
CA ALA A 77 7.48 -7.31 -18.64
C ALA A 77 7.21 -6.47 -19.90
N VAL A 78 6.85 -7.12 -21.02
CA VAL A 78 6.48 -6.47 -22.27
C VAL A 78 5.18 -5.67 -22.14
N ALA A 79 4.16 -6.21 -21.47
CA ALA A 79 2.91 -5.49 -21.23
C ALA A 79 3.14 -4.26 -20.33
N LEU A 80 4.03 -4.38 -19.34
CA LEU A 80 4.41 -3.26 -18.48
C LEU A 80 5.14 -2.16 -19.27
N GLU A 81 6.10 -2.53 -20.11
CA GLU A 81 6.87 -1.60 -20.92
C GLU A 81 5.98 -0.88 -21.94
N ALA A 82 5.06 -1.60 -22.61
CA ALA A 82 4.07 -1.01 -23.51
C ALA A 82 3.15 -0.02 -22.76
N ALA A 83 2.69 -0.36 -21.56
CA ALA A 83 1.86 0.52 -20.75
C ALA A 83 2.62 1.77 -20.28
N GLN A 84 3.89 1.61 -19.90
CA GLN A 84 4.76 2.74 -19.55
C GLN A 84 4.98 3.66 -20.76
N GLY A 85 5.23 3.10 -21.95
CA GLY A 85 5.38 3.88 -23.19
C GLY A 85 4.13 4.67 -23.55
N VAL A 86 2.94 4.04 -23.45
CA VAL A 86 1.65 4.73 -23.68
C VAL A 86 1.39 5.83 -22.63
N ALA A 87 1.73 5.58 -21.36
CA ALA A 87 1.59 6.58 -20.29
C ALA A 87 2.53 7.78 -20.52
N GLN A 88 3.77 7.53 -20.94
CA GLN A 88 4.74 8.56 -21.30
C GLN A 88 4.29 9.38 -22.51
N ALA A 89 3.75 8.74 -23.56
CA ALA A 89 3.24 9.41 -24.75
C ALA A 89 2.06 10.35 -24.42
N ARG A 90 1.12 9.90 -23.58
CA ARG A 90 0.00 10.74 -23.12
C ARG A 90 0.44 11.91 -22.22
N ALA A 91 1.50 11.73 -21.43
CA ALA A 91 2.07 12.81 -20.61
C ALA A 91 2.82 13.87 -21.44
N GLY A 92 3.32 13.51 -22.62
CA GLY A 92 4.04 14.41 -23.54
C GLY A 92 3.15 15.27 -24.45
N GLY A 93 1.82 15.18 -24.35
CA GLY A 93 0.89 15.99 -25.16
C GLY A 93 0.58 15.42 -26.56
N GLY A 94 0.85 14.13 -26.81
CA GLY A 94 0.45 13.47 -28.05
C GLY A 94 -0.99 12.96 -27.97
N GLU A 95 -1.92 13.62 -28.65
CA GLU A 95 -3.19 13.01 -29.05
C GLU A 95 -2.88 11.66 -29.74
N PRO A 96 -3.51 10.56 -29.32
CA PRO A 96 -3.39 9.30 -30.05
C PRO A 96 -4.12 9.46 -31.39
N ALA A 97 -3.37 9.43 -32.48
CA ALA A 97 -3.92 9.25 -33.81
C ALA A 97 -4.73 7.93 -33.81
N GLU A 98 -6.03 8.10 -34.02
CA GLU A 98 -7.01 7.05 -34.28
C GLU A 98 -6.55 6.17 -35.46
N ALA A 99 -6.43 4.86 -35.23
CA ALA A 99 -6.46 3.80 -36.25
C ALA A 99 -6.72 2.44 -35.59
#